data_AF-A0A9W4D1C7-F1
#
_entry.id   AF-A0A9W4D1C7-F1
#
_cell.length_a   1.000
_cell.length_b   1.000
_cell.length_c   1.000
_cell.angle_alpha   90.00
_cell.angle_beta   90.00
_cell.angle_gamma   90.00
#
_symmetry.space_group_name_H-M   'P 1'
#
loop_
_entity.id
_entity.type
_entity.pdbx_description
1 polymer ?
#
loop_
_entity_poly.entity_id
_entity_poly.type
_entity_poly.pdbx_seq_one_letter_code
_entity_poly.pdbx_strand_id
1 'polypeptide(L)'
;MIRLHRRHEARRADPFLLRQKAQRLTPDPSLVIDAWQVLSGVALLTESPAKAASILQHRKAIAARFWNASMERQRTGTTFVVGPISKKVNTSWKFRLKML
;
A
#
# COMPACT_ATOMS: atom_id res chain seq x y z
N MET A 1 1.93 5.42 -3.17
CA MET A 1 0.77 4.68 -3.71
C MET A 1 1.11 4.14 -5.09
N ILE A 2 0.87 2.85 -5.29
CA ILE A 2 0.90 2.18 -6.57
C ILE A 2 -0.51 2.25 -7.15
N ARG A 3 -0.71 2.95 -8.26
CA ARG A 3 -1.97 2.98 -9.00
C ARG A 3 -2.06 1.76 -9.89
N LEU A 4 -3.19 1.07 -9.79
CA LEU A 4 -3.48 -0.12 -10.57
C LEU A 4 -4.77 0.07 -11.36
N HIS A 5 -4.91 -0.59 -12.51
CA HIS A 5 -6.17 -0.61 -13.26
C HIS A 5 -7.31 -1.24 -12.43
N ARG A 6 -8.58 -0.87 -12.69
CA ARG A 6 -9.74 -1.28 -11.88
C ARG A 6 -9.90 -2.79 -11.73
N ARG A 7 -9.56 -3.54 -12.78
CA ARG A 7 -9.66 -5.02 -12.83
C ARG A 7 -8.37 -5.73 -12.46
N HIS A 8 -7.37 -5.00 -11.95
CA HIS A 8 -6.06 -5.56 -11.69
C HIS A 8 -6.07 -6.50 -10.47
N GLU A 9 -5.51 -7.69 -10.62
CA GLU A 9 -5.54 -8.77 -9.61
C GLU A 9 -4.94 -8.36 -8.26
N ALA A 10 -3.87 -7.58 -8.27
CA ALA A 10 -3.24 -7.06 -7.05
C ALA A 10 -4.17 -6.16 -6.19
N ARG A 11 -5.34 -5.73 -6.69
CA ARG A 11 -6.38 -5.08 -5.87
C ARG A 11 -7.15 -6.06 -4.95
N ARG A 12 -7.02 -7.36 -5.18
CA ARG A 12 -7.65 -8.44 -4.41
C ARG A 12 -6.63 -9.40 -3.80
N ALA A 13 -5.35 -9.25 -4.12
CA ALA A 13 -4.27 -10.03 -3.54
C ALA A 13 -4.19 -9.80 -2.04
N ASP A 14 -3.71 -10.77 -1.28
CA ASP A 14 -3.56 -10.65 0.17
C ASP A 14 -2.53 -9.56 0.57
N PRO A 15 -2.79 -8.74 1.62
CA PRO A 15 -1.85 -7.70 2.06
C PRO A 15 -0.44 -8.21 2.37
N PHE A 16 -0.31 -9.40 2.97
CA PHE A 16 0.99 -10.00 3.27
C PHE A 16 1.75 -10.36 1.99
N LEU A 17 1.06 -10.92 0.98
CA LEU A 17 1.67 -11.20 -0.32
C LEU A 17 2.09 -9.91 -1.04
N LEU A 18 1.29 -8.85 -0.93
CA LEU A 18 1.65 -7.54 -1.49
C LEU A 18 2.89 -6.96 -0.82
N ARG A 19 2.98 -7.05 0.51
CA ARG A 19 4.14 -6.60 1.28
C ARG A 19 5.39 -7.36 0.86
N GLN A 20 5.34 -8.69 0.87
CA GLN A 20 6.48 -9.51 0.46
C GLN A 20 6.92 -9.20 -0.97
N LYS A 21 5.97 -9.02 -1.89
CA LYS A 21 6.30 -8.68 -3.27
C LYS A 21 6.91 -7.28 -3.38
N ALA A 22 6.37 -6.29 -2.68
CA ALA A 22 6.92 -4.95 -2.66
C ALA A 22 8.35 -4.92 -2.08
N GLN A 23 8.60 -5.67 -1.00
CA GLN A 23 9.91 -5.82 -0.38
C GLN A 23 10.94 -6.43 -1.34
N ARG A 24 10.58 -7.48 -2.09
CA ARG A 24 11.46 -8.12 -3.09
C ARG A 24 11.79 -7.22 -4.29
N LEU A 25 10.92 -6.26 -4.59
CA LEU A 25 11.06 -5.37 -5.74
C LEU A 25 11.81 -4.08 -5.41
N THR A 26 11.99 -3.82 -4.12
CA THR A 26 12.71 -2.67 -3.62
C THR A 26 14.17 -3.06 -3.36
N PRO A 27 15.17 -2.19 -3.63
CA PRO A 27 16.58 -2.52 -3.39
C PRO A 27 16.89 -2.85 -1.93
N ASP A 28 16.13 -2.28 -1.00
CA ASP A 28 16.19 -2.63 0.42
C ASP A 28 14.77 -2.99 0.91
N PRO A 29 14.54 -4.25 1.35
CA PRO A 29 13.27 -4.69 1.93
C PRO A 29 12.81 -3.86 3.14
N SER A 30 13.75 -3.27 3.90
CA SER A 30 13.45 -2.46 5.09
C SER A 30 12.75 -1.13 4.75
N LEU A 31 12.77 -0.73 3.48
CA LEU A 31 12.09 0.48 3.02
C LEU A 31 10.56 0.33 3.06
N VAL A 32 10.04 -0.91 3.00
CA VAL A 32 8.61 -1.21 3.04
C VAL A 32 8.26 -1.89 4.36
N ILE A 33 7.58 -1.14 5.24
CA ILE A 33 7.06 -1.69 6.50
C ILE A 33 5.88 -2.62 6.21
N ASP A 34 4.92 -2.13 5.42
CA ASP A 34 3.67 -2.84 5.14
C ASP A 34 3.05 -2.40 3.80
N ALA A 35 2.08 -3.18 3.31
CA ALA A 35 1.34 -2.88 2.10
C ALA A 35 -0.11 -3.37 2.19
N TRP A 36 -1.06 -2.56 1.69
CA TRP A 36 -2.48 -2.93 1.65
C TRP A 36 -3.18 -2.40 0.41
N GLN A 37 -4.31 -3.03 0.06
CA GLN A 37 -5.12 -2.60 -1.08
C GLN A 37 -5.87 -1.33 -0.73
N VAL A 38 -6.00 -0.44 -1.71
CA VAL A 38 -6.84 0.75 -1.66
C VAL A 38 -7.70 0.81 -2.93
N LEU A 39 -8.77 1.61 -2.93
CA LEU A 39 -9.71 1.68 -4.05
C LEU A 39 -9.06 1.99 -5.41
N SER A 40 -7.91 2.68 -5.40
CA SER A 40 -7.14 3.06 -6.60
C SER A 40 -5.94 2.14 -6.89
N GLY A 41 -5.59 1.20 -6.00
CA GLY A 41 -4.43 0.33 -6.18
C GLY A 41 -3.87 -0.21 -4.86
N VAL A 42 -2.59 0.03 -4.57
CA VAL A 42 -1.89 -0.47 -3.37
C VAL A 42 -1.18 0.69 -2.65
N ALA A 43 -1.38 0.79 -1.35
CA ALA A 43 -0.64 1.68 -0.48
C ALA A 43 0.58 0.93 0.09
N LEU A 44 1.71 1.64 0.19
CA LEU A 44 2.92 1.15 0.84
C LEU A 44 3.20 2.05 2.03
N LEU A 45 3.50 1.44 3.18
CA LEU A 45 3.93 2.12 4.38
C LEU A 45 5.45 2.12 4.47
N THR A 46 6.01 3.28 4.81
CA THR A 46 7.45 3.53 4.94
C THR A 46 7.69 4.25 6.25
N GLU A 47 8.82 4.02 6.92
CA GLU A 47 9.10 4.66 8.23
C GLU A 47 9.30 6.16 8.13
N SER A 48 9.83 6.66 7.02
CA SER A 48 10.13 8.08 6.87
C SER A 48 9.90 8.59 5.45
N PRO A 49 9.68 9.91 5.29
CA PRO A 49 9.63 10.54 3.98
C PRO A 49 10.90 10.34 3.15
N ALA A 50 12.07 10.22 3.79
CA ALA A 50 13.33 9.95 3.11
C ALA A 50 13.35 8.53 2.51
N LYS A 51 12.89 7.53 3.27
CA LYS A 51 12.71 6.16 2.74
C LYS A 51 11.69 6.11 1.60
N ALA A 52 10.58 6.84 1.73
CA ALA A 52 9.60 6.98 0.64
C ALA A 52 10.22 7.61 -0.62
N ALA A 53 11.09 8.63 -0.46
CA ALA A 53 11.80 9.24 -1.58
C ALA A 53 12.75 8.26 -2.26
N SER A 54 13.45 7.41 -1.49
CA SER A 54 14.31 6.35 -2.02
C SER A 54 13.52 5.34 -2.87
N ILE A 55 12.34 4.90 -2.40
CA ILE A 55 11.44 4.04 -3.20
C ILE A 55 11.01 4.75 -4.49
N LEU A 56 10.67 6.04 -4.41
CA LEU A 56 10.23 6.82 -5.56
C LEU A 56 11.32 7.08 -6.60
N GLN A 57 12.60 7.14 -6.19
CA GLN A 57 13.72 7.19 -7.13
C GLN A 57 13.77 5.93 -8.00
N HIS A 58 13.41 4.78 -7.43
CA HIS A 58 13.36 3.49 -8.13
C HIS A 58 12.00 3.20 -8.78
N ARG A 59 11.08 4.18 -8.83
CA ARG A 59 9.68 3.97 -9.23
C ARG A 59 9.51 3.34 -10.60
N LYS A 60 10.38 3.63 -11.57
CA LYS A 60 10.28 3.07 -12.93
C LYS A 60 10.61 1.57 -12.95
N ALA A 61 11.67 1.18 -12.25
CA ALA A 61 12.07 -0.22 -12.14
C ALA A 61 11.03 -1.01 -11.33
N ILE A 62 10.53 -0.43 -10.24
CA ILE A 62 9.48 -1.05 -9.45
C ILE A 62 8.18 -1.12 -10.25
N ALA A 63 7.76 -0.06 -10.95
CA ALA A 63 6.59 -0.06 -11.83
C ALA A 63 6.62 -1.16 -12.89
N ALA A 64 7.75 -1.30 -13.60
CA ALA A 64 7.92 -2.30 -14.65
C ALA A 64 7.79 -3.72 -14.09
N ARG A 65 8.39 -3.98 -12.93
CA ARG A 65 8.40 -5.32 -12.28
C ARG A 65 7.13 -5.58 -11.46
N PHE A 66 6.51 -4.53 -10.95
CA PHE A 66 5.26 -4.56 -10.22
C PHE A 66 4.12 -4.38 -11.21
N TRP A 67 3.81 -5.44 -11.94
CA TRP A 67 2.54 -5.56 -12.66
C TRP A 67 2.24 -4.39 -13.63
N ASN A 68 3.29 -3.76 -14.17
CA ASN A 68 3.20 -2.60 -15.06
C ASN A 68 2.37 -1.43 -14.48
N ALA A 69 2.56 -1.15 -13.19
CA ALA A 69 1.79 -0.14 -12.45
C ALA A 69 2.43 1.25 -12.49
N SER A 70 1.70 2.31 -12.11
CA SER A 70 2.29 3.64 -11.89
C SER A 70 2.44 3.95 -10.41
N MET A 71 3.51 4.66 -10.03
CA MET A 71 3.83 4.97 -8.65
C MET A 71 3.83 6.47 -8.39
N GLU A 72 3.16 6.89 -7.33
CA GLU A 72 3.05 8.29 -6.91
C GLU A 72 3.23 8.43 -5.40
N ARG A 73 3.86 9.52 -4.95
CA ARG A 73 3.87 9.90 -3.53
C ARG A 73 2.50 10.44 -3.14
N GLN A 74 1.88 9.86 -2.12
CA GLN A 74 0.74 10.52 -1.49
C GLN A 74 1.27 11.71 -0.68
N ARG A 75 0.87 12.93 -1.07
CA ARG A 75 1.33 14.19 -0.46
C ARG A 75 0.68 14.44 0.90
N THR A 76 -0.55 13.96 1.07
CA THR A 76 -1.33 14.10 2.28
C THR A 76 -1.24 12.80 3.07
N GLY A 77 -0.45 12.80 4.13
CA GLY A 77 -0.49 11.73 5.11
C GLY A 77 -1.82 11.80 5.85
N THR A 78 -2.84 11.12 5.36
CA THR A 78 -3.97 10.77 6.23
C THR A 78 -3.42 9.73 7.19
N THR A 79 -3.11 10.15 8.41
CA THR A 79 -2.72 9.25 9.51
C THR A 79 -3.89 8.30 9.76
N PHE A 80 -3.84 7.10 9.19
CA PHE A 80 -4.76 6.04 9.56
C PHE A 80 -4.33 5.52 10.93
N VAL A 81 -5.02 5.95 11.99
CA VAL A 81 -4.87 5.34 13.32
C VAL A 81 -5.49 3.95 13.26
N VAL A 82 -4.67 2.92 13.03
CA VAL A 82 -5.07 1.53 13.24
C VAL A 82 -4.83 1.21 14.71
N GLY A 83 -5.80 1.55 15.56
CA GLY A 83 -5.83 1.06 16.94
C GLY A 83 -6.23 -0.43 16.99
N PRO A 84 -5.98 -1.14 18.11
CA PRO A 84 -6.38 -2.52 18.26
C PRO A 84 -7.90 -2.66 18.08
N ILE A 85 -8.31 -3.38 17.04
CA ILE A 85 -9.70 -3.71 16.76
C ILE A 85 -10.12 -4.74 17.81
N SER A 86 -10.87 -4.28 18.82
CA SER A 86 -11.47 -5.18 19.81
C SER A 86 -12.40 -6.16 19.09
N LYS A 87 -12.11 -7.46 19.21
CA LYS A 87 -12.88 -8.52 18.56
C LYS A 87 -14.17 -8.78 19.33
N LYS A 88 -15.27 -8.92 18.55
CA LYS A 88 -16.55 -9.65 18.80
C LYS A 88 -17.66 -8.84 19.54
N VAL A 89 -18.95 -8.86 19.15
CA VAL A 89 -19.77 -9.57 18.13
C VAL A 89 -20.97 -8.65 17.76
N ASN A 90 -21.32 -8.47 16.48
CA ASN A 90 -22.60 -8.88 15.84
C ASN A 90 -22.83 -8.15 14.50
N THR A 91 -22.88 -8.95 13.43
CA THR A 91 -23.60 -8.80 12.15
C THR A 91 -23.79 -7.41 11.53
N SER A 92 -23.07 -7.16 10.43
CA SER A 92 -23.33 -6.22 9.31
C SER A 92 -22.06 -5.44 8.97
N TRP A 93 -21.23 -6.01 8.09
CA TRP A 93 -19.98 -5.38 7.64
C TRP A 93 -20.31 -4.21 6.69
N LYS A 94 -20.58 -3.03 7.24
CA LYS A 94 -20.48 -1.74 6.53
C LYS A 94 -19.23 -1.02 7.02
N PHE A 95 -18.14 -1.15 6.28
CA PHE A 95 -16.98 -0.28 6.45
C PHE A 95 -17.39 1.15 6.07
N ARG A 96 -17.54 2.03 7.07
CA ARG A 96 -17.73 3.46 6.87
C ARG A 96 -16.39 4.16 7.09
N LEU A 97 -15.69 4.45 6.00
CA LEU A 97 -14.59 5.42 5.98
C LEU A 97 -15.19 6.81 6.20
N LYS A 98 -14.97 7.42 7.37
CA LYS A 98 -15.15 8.86 7.55
C LYS A 98 -13.83 9.54 7.19
N MET A 99 -13.86 10.36 6.15
CA MET A 99 -12.84 11.37 5.89
C MET A 99 -13.21 12.59 6.74
N LEU A 100 -12.29 13.04 7.59
CA LEU A 100 -12.30 14.38 8.18
C LEU A 100 -11.55 15.31 7.23
#